data_AF-A0A0B8NL30-F1
#
_entry.id   AF-A0A0B8NL30-F1
#
_cell.length_a   1.000
_cell.length_b   1.000
_cell.length_c   1.000
_cell.angle_alpha   90.00
_cell.angle_beta   90.00
_cell.angle_gamma   90.00
#
_symmetry.space_group_name_H-M   'P 1'
#
loop_
_entity.id
_entity.type
_entity.pdbx_description
1 polymer ?
#
loop_
_entity_poly.entity_id
_entity_poly.type
_entity_poly.pdbx_seq_one_letter_code
_entity_poly.pdbx_strand_id
1 'polypeptide(L)'
;MDSLTESLLGQDRPRENVLFDIVETVRHAGQDDNISGLVLSLKKMPETNLTKLRYIAKAINEFKASGKPVIAVGDFYNQSQYYLASYADKVYLAPDGGVLLRGYSSYSLYYKTLLENLDVNTHVFKVGTYKSAVEPFTRNDMSAPAKEAATVWLKQLWGAYVNDVAQNRGIESSVLNPSADSFIRDFKKADGNLAQLAMQSGLVDELANRQQVRKSLIEQFGGNDKDGFNSVSYYRYRADMNPEPNTAKDEIAVVVASGAIMDGQQQRNSVGGDTTAALIRKARQDKDIKALVLRVDSPGGSAFASEVIRDELVAFKETGRPVVVSMSSLAASGGYWISVSADEIFAQPTTLTGSIGIFSVITTFEKGFNKYGIYADGIGTSPFSGVGAVTGLNDVTKQAMQLGIENGYRRFTNLVADNRDLGADQVERIAEGRVWTGQDAVERGLVDTIGDFDDAIARAAELASIEEYKLNWLEKSLTPAQKFIRDLGKRVMVSAGLDIQSIIPEPLVPVATQMQQDLSLMQQFNDPNGYYTLCLPCQVQ
;
A
#
# COMPACT_ATOMS: atom_id res chain seq x y z
N MET A 1 -29.43 12.50 -7.12
CA MET A 1 -29.57 11.03 -7.19
C MET A 1 -28.84 10.39 -6.05
N ASP A 2 -29.50 9.82 -5.05
CA ASP A 2 -30.59 10.28 -4.20
C ASP A 2 -30.54 9.29 -3.03
N SER A 3 -30.72 9.80 -1.81
CA SER A 3 -30.58 9.10 -0.53
C SER A 3 -31.44 7.86 -0.35
N LEU A 4 -32.30 7.54 -1.33
CA LEU A 4 -33.14 6.34 -1.37
C LEU A 4 -32.35 5.06 -1.73
N THR A 5 -31.31 5.15 -2.56
CA THR A 5 -30.43 4.00 -2.86
C THR A 5 -29.37 3.77 -1.78
N GLU A 6 -29.05 4.77 -0.97
CA GLU A 6 -28.03 4.70 0.09
C GLU A 6 -28.53 3.96 1.35
N SER A 7 -29.85 3.86 1.58
CA SER A 7 -30.41 3.24 2.79
C SER A 7 -30.76 1.75 2.67
N LEU A 8 -30.79 1.20 1.45
CA LEU A 8 -31.29 -0.16 1.18
C LEU A 8 -30.19 -1.24 1.10
N LEU A 9 -28.92 -0.86 1.10
CA LEU A 9 -27.79 -1.77 0.92
C LEU A 9 -26.76 -1.49 2.00
N GLY A 10 -26.96 -2.09 3.18
CA GLY A 10 -26.05 -2.00 4.30
C GLY A 10 -24.66 -2.52 3.94
N GLN A 11 -23.79 -1.61 3.50
CA GLN A 11 -22.38 -1.41 3.83
C GLN A 11 -21.79 -0.41 2.83
N ASP A 12 -21.59 0.83 3.27
CA ASP A 12 -20.85 1.86 2.53
C ASP A 12 -19.41 1.36 2.30
N ARG A 13 -19.12 0.79 1.12
CA ARG A 13 -17.71 0.55 0.74
C ARG A 13 -17.02 1.91 0.63
N PRO A 14 -15.84 2.10 1.26
CA PRO A 14 -15.12 3.36 1.15
C PRO A 14 -14.85 3.69 -0.32
N ARG A 15 -15.11 4.93 -0.72
CA ARG A 15 -14.78 5.40 -2.07
C ARG A 15 -13.26 5.44 -2.23
N GLU A 16 -12.73 4.74 -3.22
CA GLU A 16 -11.32 4.84 -3.60
C GLU A 16 -11.05 6.20 -4.27
N ASN A 17 -9.99 6.89 -3.81
CA ASN A 17 -9.53 8.15 -4.37
C ASN A 17 -8.10 7.96 -4.89
N VAL A 18 -7.82 8.45 -6.10
CA VAL A 18 -6.48 8.42 -6.66
C VAL A 18 -5.62 9.43 -5.91
N LEU A 19 -4.45 9.00 -5.42
CA LEU A 19 -3.55 9.84 -4.62
C LEU A 19 -3.10 11.09 -5.38
N PHE A 20 -2.68 10.93 -6.64
CA PHE A 20 -2.18 12.02 -7.47
C PHE A 20 -3.25 13.06 -7.75
N ASP A 21 -4.49 12.62 -8.00
CA ASP A 21 -5.63 13.51 -8.16
C ASP A 21 -5.84 14.40 -6.93
N ILE A 22 -5.63 13.88 -5.71
CA ILE A 22 -5.74 14.69 -4.49
C ILE A 22 -4.64 15.76 -4.46
N VAL A 23 -3.40 15.36 -4.67
CA VAL A 23 -2.21 16.22 -4.63
C VAL A 23 -2.30 17.33 -5.68
N GLU A 24 -2.58 16.98 -6.94
CA GLU A 24 -2.74 17.94 -8.03
C GLU A 24 -3.90 18.91 -7.78
N THR A 25 -5.03 18.42 -7.25
CA THR A 25 -6.17 19.28 -6.93
C THR A 25 -5.83 20.29 -5.84
N VAL A 26 -5.12 19.86 -4.79
CA VAL A 26 -4.70 20.77 -3.71
C VAL A 26 -3.69 21.80 -4.23
N ARG A 27 -2.72 21.38 -5.05
CA ARG A 27 -1.76 22.29 -5.69
C ARG A 27 -2.44 23.33 -6.57
N HIS A 28 -3.36 22.89 -7.44
CA HIS A 28 -4.12 23.77 -8.32
C HIS A 28 -4.94 24.78 -7.51
N ALA A 29 -5.63 24.32 -6.46
CA ALA A 29 -6.39 25.19 -5.57
C ALA A 29 -5.51 26.26 -4.88
N GLY A 30 -4.24 25.94 -4.62
CA GLY A 30 -3.27 26.90 -4.10
C GLY A 30 -3.03 28.09 -5.03
N GLN A 31 -3.10 27.88 -6.35
CA GLN A 31 -2.88 28.90 -7.37
C GLN A 31 -4.18 29.54 -7.90
N ASP A 32 -5.35 29.01 -7.54
CA ASP A 32 -6.65 29.51 -8.00
C ASP A 32 -7.15 30.67 -7.13
N ASP A 33 -7.31 31.86 -7.71
CA ASP A 33 -7.80 33.06 -7.01
C ASP A 33 -9.24 32.93 -6.48
N ASN A 34 -10.03 31.99 -6.99
CA ASN A 34 -11.38 31.72 -6.49
C ASN A 34 -11.38 30.88 -5.21
N ILE A 35 -10.25 30.28 -4.85
CA ILE A 35 -10.10 29.47 -3.64
C ILE A 35 -9.37 30.29 -2.58
N SER A 36 -10.08 30.64 -1.51
CA SER A 36 -9.56 31.45 -0.41
C SER A 36 -9.03 30.65 0.78
N GLY A 37 -9.17 29.32 0.78
CA GLY A 37 -8.70 28.44 1.86
C GLY A 37 -9.07 26.98 1.65
N LEU A 38 -8.52 26.10 2.48
CA LEU A 38 -8.77 24.65 2.44
C LEU A 38 -9.37 24.17 3.76
N VAL A 39 -10.50 23.47 3.70
CA VAL A 39 -11.13 22.85 4.86
C VAL A 39 -10.98 21.32 4.81
N LEU A 40 -10.20 20.75 5.73
CA LEU A 40 -10.02 19.32 5.91
C LEU A 40 -11.18 18.74 6.72
N SER A 41 -12.18 18.20 6.02
CA SER A 41 -13.30 17.45 6.61
C SER A 41 -13.12 15.95 6.35
N LEU A 42 -12.39 15.29 7.26
CA LEU A 42 -11.83 13.96 7.03
C LEU A 42 -12.65 12.82 7.62
N LYS A 43 -13.87 13.10 8.15
CA LYS A 43 -14.70 12.13 8.90
C LYS A 43 -14.91 10.78 8.21
N LYS A 44 -15.05 10.77 6.88
CA LYS A 44 -15.28 9.56 6.08
C LYS A 44 -13.99 8.95 5.49
N MET A 45 -12.82 9.47 5.85
CA MET A 45 -11.55 8.98 5.36
C MET A 45 -11.13 7.74 6.17
N PRO A 46 -10.95 6.57 5.52
CA PRO A 46 -10.41 5.40 6.19
C PRO A 46 -8.93 5.60 6.53
N GLU A 47 -8.39 4.74 7.38
CA GLU A 47 -6.95 4.72 7.62
C GLU A 47 -6.18 4.27 6.37
N THR A 48 -4.97 4.80 6.22
CA THR A 48 -4.09 4.49 5.10
C THR A 48 -2.63 4.69 5.51
N ASN A 49 -1.70 4.27 4.65
CA ASN A 49 -0.27 4.27 4.94
C ASN A 49 0.29 5.69 5.08
N LEU A 50 1.17 5.86 6.08
CA LEU A 50 1.88 7.10 6.37
C LEU A 50 2.58 7.70 5.14
N THR A 51 3.22 6.88 4.31
CA THR A 51 3.90 7.31 3.08
C THR A 51 2.97 8.06 2.10
N LYS A 52 1.70 7.64 1.99
CA LYS A 52 0.71 8.33 1.15
C LYS A 52 0.26 9.63 1.81
N LEU A 53 0.06 9.60 3.12
CA LEU A 53 -0.32 10.79 3.89
C LEU A 53 0.75 11.88 3.84
N ARG A 54 2.04 11.51 3.90
CA ARG A 54 3.18 12.43 3.75
C ARG A 54 3.16 13.16 2.42
N TYR A 55 2.82 12.47 1.34
CA TYR A 55 2.73 13.08 0.02
C TYR A 55 1.54 14.03 -0.10
N ILE A 56 0.39 13.70 0.50
CA ILE A 56 -0.74 14.63 0.62
C ILE A 56 -0.36 15.84 1.49
N ALA A 57 0.34 15.61 2.59
CA ALA A 57 0.78 16.66 3.51
C ALA A 57 1.76 17.64 2.85
N LYS A 58 2.64 17.16 1.97
CA LYS A 58 3.48 18.01 1.12
C LYS A 58 2.64 19.02 0.33
N ALA A 59 1.60 18.56 -0.36
CA ALA A 59 0.68 19.45 -1.08
C ALA A 59 -0.11 20.38 -0.16
N ILE A 60 -0.49 19.94 1.05
CA ILE A 60 -1.12 20.83 2.04
C ILE A 60 -0.15 21.95 2.44
N ASN A 61 1.13 21.64 2.68
CA ASN A 61 2.14 22.66 3.00
C ASN A 61 2.41 23.61 1.84
N GLU A 62 2.45 23.11 0.60
CA GLU A 62 2.55 23.95 -0.60
C GLU A 62 1.33 24.87 -0.73
N PHE A 63 0.12 24.36 -0.47
CA PHE A 63 -1.10 25.19 -0.42
C PHE A 63 -0.97 26.28 0.64
N LYS A 64 -0.49 25.96 1.85
CA LYS A 64 -0.24 26.96 2.91
C LYS A 64 0.78 28.01 2.50
N ALA A 65 1.83 27.60 1.79
CA ALA A 65 2.87 28.51 1.30
C ALA A 65 2.34 29.56 0.31
N SER A 66 1.17 29.34 -0.31
CA SER A 66 0.46 30.36 -1.11
C SER A 66 -0.17 31.49 -0.27
N GLY A 67 -0.12 31.39 1.07
CA GLY A 67 -0.71 32.35 2.01
C GLY A 67 -2.17 32.08 2.36
N LYS A 68 -2.76 31.02 1.80
CA LYS A 68 -4.15 30.61 2.06
C LYS A 68 -4.25 29.70 3.30
N PRO A 69 -5.20 29.94 4.22
CA PRO A 69 -5.33 29.16 5.44
C PRO A 69 -5.84 27.73 5.20
N VAL A 70 -5.38 26.79 6.02
CA VAL A 70 -5.88 25.43 6.10
C VAL A 70 -6.53 25.19 7.46
N ILE A 71 -7.76 24.69 7.46
CA ILE A 71 -8.56 24.45 8.67
C ILE A 71 -9.00 23.00 8.70
N ALA A 72 -8.70 22.28 9.77
CA ALA A 72 -9.23 20.94 10.01
C ALA A 72 -10.46 20.99 10.92
N VAL A 73 -11.49 20.23 10.56
CA VAL A 73 -12.72 20.12 11.35
C VAL A 73 -13.10 18.65 11.54
N GLY A 74 -13.43 18.25 12.77
CA GLY A 74 -13.76 16.86 13.06
C GLY A 74 -14.54 16.70 14.36
N ASP A 75 -15.45 15.73 14.36
CA ASP A 75 -16.03 15.25 15.63
C ASP A 75 -15.01 14.32 16.32
N PHE A 76 -14.38 13.45 15.55
CA PHE A 76 -13.30 12.56 15.96
C PHE A 76 -12.24 12.57 14.86
N TYR A 77 -10.99 12.33 15.26
CA TYR A 77 -9.92 12.04 14.34
C TYR A 77 -9.34 10.67 14.65
N ASN A 78 -9.38 9.75 13.68
CA ASN A 78 -8.51 8.57 13.73
C ASN A 78 -7.05 8.97 13.44
N GLN A 79 -6.12 8.01 13.50
CA GLN A 79 -4.69 8.28 13.38
C GLN A 79 -4.31 8.92 12.04
N SER A 80 -4.84 8.43 10.90
CA SER A 80 -4.57 8.97 9.57
C SER A 80 -5.23 10.33 9.33
N GLN A 81 -6.46 10.49 9.81
CA GLN A 81 -7.19 11.77 9.74
C GLN A 81 -6.46 12.84 10.55
N TYR A 82 -6.02 12.49 11.77
CA TYR A 82 -5.29 13.41 12.63
C TYR A 82 -3.92 13.77 12.06
N TYR A 83 -3.24 12.83 11.39
CA TYR A 83 -1.98 13.12 10.71
C TYR A 83 -2.13 14.29 9.74
N LEU A 84 -3.11 14.25 8.83
CA LEU A 84 -3.36 15.35 7.89
C LEU A 84 -3.90 16.59 8.61
N ALA A 85 -4.77 16.43 9.61
CA ALA A 85 -5.28 17.54 10.40
C ALA A 85 -4.16 18.31 11.11
N SER A 86 -3.09 17.63 11.53
CA SER A 86 -1.95 18.26 12.22
C SER A 86 -1.26 19.32 11.36
N TYR A 87 -1.32 19.24 10.03
CA TYR A 87 -0.74 20.23 9.11
C TYR A 87 -1.61 21.49 8.95
N ALA A 88 -2.85 21.49 9.43
CA ALA A 88 -3.72 22.66 9.37
C ALA A 88 -3.23 23.79 10.27
N ASP A 89 -3.55 25.03 9.90
CA ASP A 89 -3.29 26.22 10.74
C ASP A 89 -4.21 26.26 11.96
N LYS A 90 -5.39 25.65 11.84
CA LYS A 90 -6.35 25.52 12.95
C LYS A 90 -7.06 24.16 12.90
N VAL A 91 -7.13 23.49 14.05
CA VAL A 91 -7.76 22.18 14.25
C VAL A 91 -8.91 22.31 15.25
N TYR A 92 -10.13 22.17 14.75
CA TYR A 92 -11.34 22.11 15.56
C TYR A 92 -11.69 20.68 15.94
N LEU A 93 -12.08 20.47 17.19
CA LEU A 93 -12.61 19.20 17.69
C LEU A 93 -13.95 19.41 18.39
N ALA A 94 -14.88 18.48 18.22
CA ALA A 94 -16.13 18.52 18.98
C ALA A 94 -15.86 18.34 20.50
N PRO A 95 -16.62 19.01 21.40
CA PRO A 95 -16.44 18.87 22.86
C PRO A 95 -16.65 17.45 23.40
N ASP A 96 -17.43 16.63 22.70
CA ASP A 96 -17.68 15.21 23.02
C ASP A 96 -16.86 14.26 22.11
N GLY A 97 -15.84 14.81 21.45
CA GLY A 97 -14.99 14.17 20.48
C GLY A 97 -13.72 13.54 21.04
N GLY A 98 -12.79 13.21 20.15
CA GLY A 98 -11.45 12.76 20.54
C GLY A 98 -10.48 12.61 19.38
N VAL A 99 -9.18 12.67 19.70
CA VAL A 99 -8.09 12.27 18.82
C VAL A 99 -7.65 10.86 19.23
N LEU A 100 -7.80 9.89 18.33
CA LEU A 100 -7.66 8.46 18.61
C LEU A 100 -6.35 7.93 18.02
N LEU A 101 -5.25 8.15 18.74
CA LEU A 101 -3.93 7.63 18.38
C LEU A 101 -3.72 6.27 19.03
N ARG A 102 -3.37 5.26 18.23
CA ARG A 102 -3.24 3.87 18.67
C ARG A 102 -1.81 3.32 18.54
N GLY A 103 -0.94 4.05 17.84
CA GLY A 103 0.36 3.56 17.42
C GLY A 103 0.24 2.68 16.18
N TYR A 104 1.36 2.08 15.77
CA TYR A 104 1.37 1.07 14.71
C TYR A 104 1.57 -0.32 15.28
N SER A 105 0.88 -1.27 14.66
CA SER A 105 1.01 -2.69 15.01
C SER A 105 1.04 -3.57 13.78
N SER A 106 1.55 -4.79 13.96
CA SER A 106 1.54 -5.85 12.94
C SER A 106 1.03 -7.12 13.60
N TYR A 107 -0.21 -7.49 13.26
CA TYR A 107 -0.85 -8.71 13.71
C TYR A 107 -1.18 -9.57 12.50
N SER A 108 -0.95 -10.87 12.63
CA SER A 108 -1.29 -11.85 11.60
C SER A 108 -1.95 -13.05 12.27
N LEU A 109 -2.85 -13.70 11.53
CA LEU A 109 -3.42 -14.97 11.94
C LEU A 109 -2.43 -16.10 11.65
N TYR A 110 -2.49 -17.14 12.48
CA TYR A 110 -1.66 -18.33 12.36
C TYR A 110 -2.53 -19.58 12.43
N TYR A 111 -2.31 -20.50 11.51
CA TYR A 111 -3.24 -21.57 11.16
C TYR A 111 -2.65 -22.97 11.34
N LYS A 112 -1.39 -23.12 11.77
CA LYS A 112 -0.72 -24.43 11.87
C LYS A 112 -1.57 -25.48 12.57
N THR A 113 -2.05 -25.20 13.79
CA THR A 113 -2.85 -26.17 14.55
C THR A 113 -4.20 -26.46 13.90
N LEU A 114 -4.83 -25.47 13.25
CA LEU A 114 -6.06 -25.70 12.48
C LEU A 114 -5.80 -26.67 11.31
N LEU A 115 -4.73 -26.44 10.54
CA LEU A 115 -4.34 -27.27 9.41
C LEU A 115 -4.01 -28.71 9.86
N GLU A 116 -3.28 -28.87 10.98
CA GLU A 116 -2.99 -30.17 11.58
C GLU A 116 -4.27 -30.90 12.01
N ASN A 117 -5.22 -30.21 12.65
CA ASN A 117 -6.50 -30.79 13.06
C ASN A 117 -7.37 -31.25 11.88
N LEU A 118 -7.22 -30.58 10.73
CA LEU A 118 -7.88 -30.94 9.47
C LEU A 118 -7.11 -31.99 8.67
N ASP A 119 -6.01 -32.53 9.22
CA ASP A 119 -5.13 -33.49 8.56
C ASP A 119 -4.61 -32.99 7.19
N VAL A 120 -4.37 -31.67 7.10
CA VAL A 120 -3.73 -31.03 5.95
C VAL A 120 -2.21 -31.10 6.12
N ASN A 121 -1.51 -31.53 5.07
CA ASN A 121 -0.05 -31.48 5.02
C ASN A 121 0.39 -30.18 4.34
N THR A 122 1.19 -29.38 5.05
CA THR A 122 1.80 -28.16 4.52
C THR A 122 3.29 -28.40 4.25
N HIS A 123 3.68 -28.41 2.99
CA HIS A 123 5.08 -28.50 2.56
C HIS A 123 5.59 -27.08 2.27
N VAL A 124 6.65 -26.66 2.96
CA VAL A 124 7.24 -25.33 2.79
C VAL A 124 8.69 -25.46 2.34
N PHE A 125 9.01 -24.77 1.26
CA PHE A 125 10.35 -24.63 0.72
C PHE A 125 10.71 -23.15 0.78
N LYS A 126 11.81 -22.77 1.42
CA LYS A 126 12.20 -21.36 1.52
C LYS A 126 13.70 -21.17 1.65
N VAL A 127 14.16 -19.98 1.26
CA VAL A 127 15.46 -19.44 1.66
C VAL A 127 15.24 -18.05 2.25
N GLY A 128 15.82 -17.83 3.43
CA GLY A 128 15.73 -16.57 4.19
C GLY A 128 15.21 -16.75 5.62
N THR A 129 16.06 -16.39 6.58
CA THR A 129 15.74 -16.38 8.02
C THR A 129 14.54 -15.49 8.33
N TYR A 130 14.48 -14.31 7.71
CA TYR A 130 13.44 -13.30 7.92
C TYR A 130 12.27 -13.44 6.94
N LYS A 131 12.29 -14.44 6.04
CA LYS A 131 11.18 -14.69 5.11
C LYS A 131 10.01 -15.35 5.85
N SER A 132 9.17 -14.52 6.47
CA SER A 132 8.13 -14.93 7.42
C SER A 132 6.71 -15.03 6.84
N ALA A 133 6.53 -14.77 5.54
CA ALA A 133 5.24 -14.94 4.86
C ALA A 133 4.68 -16.38 4.94
N VAL A 134 5.52 -17.38 5.24
CA VAL A 134 5.13 -18.79 5.39
C VAL A 134 4.79 -19.18 6.84
N GLU A 135 5.08 -18.32 7.82
CA GLU A 135 4.89 -18.64 9.24
C GLU A 135 3.42 -18.89 9.61
N PRO A 136 2.42 -18.18 9.06
CA PRO A 136 1.01 -18.50 9.30
C PRO A 136 0.64 -19.97 9.05
N PHE A 137 1.34 -20.66 8.15
CA PHE A 137 1.04 -22.05 7.78
C PHE A 137 1.89 -23.09 8.52
N THR A 138 2.93 -22.64 9.22
CA THR A 138 3.95 -23.52 9.82
C THR A 138 4.14 -23.29 11.31
N ARG A 139 3.53 -22.24 11.87
CA ARG A 139 3.62 -21.83 13.28
C ARG A 139 2.25 -21.39 13.81
N ASN A 140 2.18 -21.21 15.13
CA ASN A 140 1.06 -20.56 15.82
C ASN A 140 1.45 -19.18 16.40
N ASP A 141 2.67 -18.74 16.10
CA ASP A 141 3.28 -17.51 16.61
C ASP A 141 4.32 -16.97 15.62
N MET A 142 4.65 -15.69 15.80
CA MET A 142 5.73 -15.04 15.09
C MET A 142 7.09 -15.56 15.58
N SER A 143 7.97 -15.93 14.66
CA SER A 143 9.34 -16.32 15.03
C SER A 143 10.14 -15.16 15.62
N ALA A 144 11.19 -15.45 16.38
CA ALA A 144 12.07 -14.41 16.93
C ALA A 144 12.69 -13.50 15.86
N PRO A 145 13.21 -14.02 14.71
CA PRO A 145 13.69 -13.18 13.61
C PRO A 145 12.60 -12.30 12.99
N ALA A 146 11.40 -12.85 12.77
CA ALA A 146 10.28 -12.08 12.23
C ALA A 146 9.88 -10.94 13.19
N LYS A 147 9.86 -11.22 14.51
CA LYS A 147 9.55 -10.23 15.54
C LYS A 147 10.62 -9.15 15.66
N GLU A 148 11.89 -9.52 15.55
CA GLU A 148 13.00 -8.56 15.51
C GLU A 148 12.85 -7.60 14.32
N ALA A 149 12.71 -8.14 13.10
CA ALA A 149 12.56 -7.33 11.90
C ALA A 149 11.32 -6.42 11.96
N ALA A 150 10.17 -6.97 12.37
CA ALA A 150 8.93 -6.22 12.56
C ALA A 150 9.07 -5.07 13.56
N THR A 151 9.72 -5.33 14.69
CA THR A 151 9.92 -4.32 15.74
C THR A 151 10.71 -3.12 15.23
N VAL A 152 11.73 -3.34 14.39
CA VAL A 152 12.57 -2.26 13.86
C VAL A 152 11.76 -1.32 12.98
N TRP A 153 11.14 -1.84 11.91
CA TRP A 153 10.41 -0.98 10.98
C TRP A 153 9.15 -0.38 11.63
N LEU A 154 8.42 -1.10 12.50
CA LEU A 154 7.26 -0.54 13.21
C LEU A 154 7.65 0.69 14.04
N LYS A 155 8.76 0.59 14.78
CA LYS A 155 9.27 1.71 15.59
C LYS A 155 9.69 2.89 14.73
N GLN A 156 10.33 2.64 13.59
CA GLN A 156 10.73 3.71 12.67
C GLN A 156 9.52 4.41 12.03
N LEU A 157 8.51 3.65 11.57
CA LEU A 157 7.28 4.21 11.03
C LEU A 157 6.52 5.03 12.09
N TRP A 158 6.40 4.50 13.32
CA TRP A 158 5.74 5.21 14.40
C TRP A 158 6.52 6.45 14.83
N GLY A 159 7.85 6.34 14.90
CA GLY A 159 8.73 7.48 15.17
C GLY A 159 8.56 8.58 14.13
N ALA A 160 8.46 8.25 12.84
CA ALA A 160 8.19 9.23 11.79
C ALA A 160 6.84 9.94 11.98
N TYR A 161 5.76 9.19 12.28
CA TYR A 161 4.46 9.77 12.60
C TYR A 161 4.56 10.76 13.78
N VAL A 162 5.17 10.31 14.88
CA VAL A 162 5.31 11.09 16.11
C VAL A 162 6.12 12.35 15.85
N ASN A 163 7.23 12.26 15.13
CA ASN A 163 8.08 13.41 14.82
C ASN A 163 7.34 14.44 13.96
N ASP A 164 6.68 13.99 12.88
CA ASP A 164 5.94 14.87 11.98
C ASP A 164 4.83 15.63 12.74
N VAL A 165 4.00 14.91 13.51
CA VAL A 165 2.88 15.50 14.25
C VAL A 165 3.37 16.41 15.39
N ALA A 166 4.40 15.99 16.13
CA ALA A 166 4.98 16.78 17.21
C ALA A 166 5.54 18.12 16.67
N GLN A 167 6.24 18.07 15.54
CA GLN A 167 6.76 19.26 14.87
C GLN A 167 5.63 20.18 14.40
N ASN A 168 4.59 19.63 13.75
CA ASN A 168 3.48 20.43 13.24
C ASN A 168 2.70 21.15 14.35
N ARG A 169 2.53 20.48 15.50
CA ARG A 169 1.74 21.00 16.62
C ARG A 169 2.55 21.75 17.67
N GLY A 170 3.89 21.73 17.56
CA GLY A 170 4.79 22.36 18.54
C GLY A 170 4.69 21.71 19.93
N ILE A 171 4.53 20.39 19.99
CA ILE A 171 4.36 19.62 21.23
C ILE A 171 5.50 18.63 21.43
N GLU A 172 5.70 18.18 22.67
CA GLU A 172 6.66 17.12 22.98
C GLU A 172 6.21 15.77 22.39
N SER A 173 7.13 15.01 21.82
CA SER A 173 6.85 13.68 21.25
C SER A 173 6.24 12.68 22.25
N SER A 174 6.55 12.86 23.55
CA SER A 174 5.99 12.07 24.65
C SER A 174 4.46 12.23 24.81
N VAL A 175 3.88 13.32 24.32
CA VAL A 175 2.41 13.51 24.27
C VAL A 175 1.74 12.49 23.35
N LEU A 176 2.40 12.16 22.24
CA LEU A 176 1.89 11.22 21.24
C LEU A 176 2.20 9.76 21.60
N ASN A 177 3.17 9.54 22.49
CA ASN A 177 3.57 8.21 22.94
C ASN A 177 3.70 8.15 24.48
N PRO A 178 2.60 8.38 25.23
CA PRO A 178 2.66 8.41 26.68
C PRO A 178 2.82 7.00 27.27
N SER A 179 3.46 6.90 28.44
CA SER A 179 3.34 5.68 29.26
C SER A 179 1.90 5.51 29.76
N ALA A 180 1.51 4.27 30.08
CA ALA A 180 0.18 3.99 30.64
C ALA A 180 -0.13 4.86 31.87
N ASP A 181 0.83 5.00 32.79
CA ASP A 181 0.67 5.84 33.98
C ASP A 181 0.50 7.32 33.63
N SER A 182 1.25 7.82 32.65
CA SER A 182 1.12 9.20 32.18
C SER A 182 -0.22 9.45 31.52
N PHE A 183 -0.64 8.55 30.63
CA PHE A 183 -1.94 8.62 30.00
C PHE A 183 -3.07 8.63 31.03
N ILE A 184 -3.09 7.69 31.98
CA ILE A 184 -4.14 7.63 33.00
C ILE A 184 -4.14 8.87 33.90
N ARG A 185 -2.96 9.38 34.28
CA ARG A 185 -2.85 10.61 35.06
C ARG A 185 -3.44 11.79 34.30
N ASP A 186 -3.07 11.98 33.04
CA ASP A 186 -3.49 13.15 32.28
C ASP A 186 -4.96 13.03 31.82
N PHE A 187 -5.43 11.81 31.55
CA PHE A 187 -6.85 11.54 31.32
C PHE A 187 -7.73 11.80 32.56
N LYS A 188 -7.23 11.49 33.77
CA LYS A 188 -7.88 11.88 35.03
C LYS A 188 -7.94 13.41 35.21
N LYS A 189 -6.88 14.14 34.84
CA LYS A 189 -6.89 15.62 34.87
C LYS A 189 -7.89 16.22 33.87
N ALA A 190 -8.17 15.50 32.80
CA ALA A 190 -9.21 15.83 31.83
C ALA A 190 -10.59 15.27 32.22
N ASP A 191 -10.79 14.79 33.46
CA ASP A 191 -12.04 14.20 33.97
C ASP A 191 -12.60 13.07 33.09
N GLY A 192 -11.72 12.32 32.42
CA GLY A 192 -12.11 11.26 31.50
C GLY A 192 -12.67 11.76 30.15
N ASN A 193 -12.50 13.03 29.81
CA ASN A 193 -12.92 13.60 28.53
C ASN A 193 -11.75 13.63 27.53
N LEU A 194 -11.89 12.91 26.42
CA LEU A 194 -10.87 12.81 25.37
C LEU A 194 -10.64 14.11 24.60
N ALA A 195 -11.68 14.91 24.37
CA ALA A 195 -11.55 16.21 23.71
C ALA A 195 -10.81 17.21 24.61
N GLN A 196 -11.12 17.20 25.91
CA GLN A 196 -10.42 18.03 26.88
C GLN A 196 -8.95 17.62 27.03
N LEU A 197 -8.66 16.32 27.01
CA LEU A 197 -7.29 15.81 26.96
C LEU A 197 -6.57 16.31 25.70
N ALA A 198 -7.19 16.18 24.52
CA ALA A 198 -6.60 16.65 23.27
C ALA A 198 -6.30 18.16 23.28
N MET A 199 -7.21 18.98 23.81
CA MET A 199 -7.03 20.43 23.97
C MET A 199 -5.88 20.75 24.95
N GLN A 200 -5.87 20.15 26.14
CA GLN A 200 -4.83 20.40 27.15
C GLN A 200 -3.44 19.93 26.70
N SER A 201 -3.39 18.90 25.87
CA SER A 201 -2.15 18.36 25.29
C SER A 201 -1.66 19.12 24.05
N GLY A 202 -2.37 20.16 23.59
CA GLY A 202 -2.01 20.93 22.39
C GLY A 202 -2.29 20.20 21.06
N LEU A 203 -2.99 19.07 21.10
CA LEU A 203 -3.34 18.30 19.90
C LEU A 203 -4.36 19.05 19.03
N VAL A 204 -5.20 19.88 19.62
CA VAL A 204 -6.22 20.65 18.90
C VAL A 204 -6.24 22.09 19.39
N ASP A 205 -6.74 23.00 18.56
CA ASP A 205 -6.72 24.44 18.84
C ASP A 205 -8.00 24.92 19.52
N GLU A 206 -9.14 24.31 19.18
CA GLU A 206 -10.44 24.74 19.70
C GLU A 206 -11.44 23.60 19.84
N LEU A 207 -12.15 23.57 20.98
CA LEU A 207 -13.30 22.70 21.19
C LEU A 207 -14.56 23.44 20.77
N ALA A 208 -15.16 23.03 19.66
CA ALA A 208 -16.30 23.70 19.07
C ALA A 208 -17.30 22.67 18.51
N ASN A 209 -18.59 22.85 18.82
CA ASN A 209 -19.63 22.05 18.20
C ASN A 209 -19.82 22.44 16.72
N ARG A 210 -20.55 21.63 15.96
CA ARG A 210 -20.75 21.85 14.52
C ARG A 210 -21.37 23.21 14.17
N GLN A 211 -22.20 23.78 15.04
CA GLN A 211 -22.81 25.09 14.84
C GLN A 211 -21.77 26.21 15.01
N GLN A 212 -20.93 26.13 16.04
CA GLN A 212 -19.83 27.07 16.27
C GLN A 212 -18.80 27.02 15.12
N VAL A 213 -18.41 25.81 14.70
CA VAL A 213 -17.51 25.62 13.55
C VAL A 213 -18.13 26.22 12.28
N ARG A 214 -19.39 25.92 11.99
CA ARG A 214 -20.11 26.49 10.83
C ARG A 214 -20.11 28.01 10.87
N LYS A 215 -20.42 28.61 12.01
CA LYS A 215 -20.43 30.06 12.18
C LYS A 215 -19.05 30.66 11.89
N SER A 216 -17.99 30.07 12.45
CA SER A 216 -16.61 30.51 12.18
C SER A 216 -16.24 30.42 10.69
N LEU A 217 -16.63 29.33 10.01
CA LEU A 217 -16.36 29.18 8.58
C LEU A 217 -17.18 30.16 7.73
N ILE A 218 -18.40 30.51 8.13
CA ILE A 218 -19.21 31.55 7.48
C ILE A 218 -18.57 32.93 7.67
N GLU A 219 -18.08 33.24 8.86
CA GLU A 219 -17.37 34.50 9.13
C GLU A 219 -16.09 34.62 8.28
N GLN A 220 -15.41 33.51 8.03
CA GLN A 220 -14.15 33.49 7.28
C GLN A 220 -14.32 33.44 5.75
N PHE A 221 -15.27 32.65 5.25
CA PHE A 221 -15.42 32.40 3.80
C PHE A 221 -16.72 32.96 3.21
N GLY A 222 -17.57 33.58 4.02
CA GLY A 222 -18.91 34.03 3.63
C GLY A 222 -19.95 32.92 3.68
N GLY A 223 -21.22 33.30 3.82
CA GLY A 223 -22.36 32.39 3.87
C GLY A 223 -22.94 32.05 2.51
N ASN A 224 -23.62 30.91 2.42
CA ASN A 224 -24.41 30.48 1.26
C ASN A 224 -25.91 30.31 1.62
N ASP A 225 -26.75 30.11 0.61
CA ASP A 225 -28.21 30.03 0.76
C ASP A 225 -28.72 28.80 1.54
N LYS A 226 -27.84 27.88 1.95
CA LYS A 226 -28.18 26.61 2.61
C LYS A 226 -27.75 26.57 4.07
N ASP A 227 -27.62 27.73 4.72
CA ASP A 227 -27.09 27.83 6.09
C ASP A 227 -25.72 27.15 6.21
N GLY A 228 -24.86 27.38 5.22
CA GLY A 228 -23.48 26.89 5.16
C GLY A 228 -22.53 28.01 4.76
N PHE A 229 -21.26 27.67 4.60
CA PHE A 229 -20.23 28.60 4.13
C PHE A 229 -19.94 28.38 2.63
N ASN A 230 -19.48 29.42 1.94
CA ASN A 230 -19.08 29.31 0.54
C ASN A 230 -17.95 28.31 0.40
N SER A 231 -18.26 27.19 -0.27
CA SER A 231 -17.35 26.07 -0.39
C SER A 231 -17.66 25.26 -1.63
N VAL A 232 -16.63 24.62 -2.17
CA VAL A 232 -16.73 23.61 -3.21
C VAL A 232 -16.06 22.35 -2.69
N SER A 233 -16.76 21.21 -2.80
CA SER A 233 -16.16 19.93 -2.40
C SER A 233 -15.03 19.56 -3.36
N TYR A 234 -13.98 18.90 -2.86
CA TYR A 234 -12.91 18.29 -3.66
C TYR A 234 -13.42 17.62 -4.94
N TYR A 235 -14.44 16.76 -4.84
CA TYR A 235 -14.96 16.00 -5.96
C TYR A 235 -15.56 16.85 -7.08
N ARG A 236 -16.23 17.95 -6.71
CA ARG A 236 -16.81 18.89 -7.67
C ARG A 236 -15.71 19.76 -8.26
N TYR A 237 -14.86 20.32 -7.42
CA TYR A 237 -13.76 21.17 -7.87
C TYR A 237 -12.85 20.44 -8.86
N ARG A 238 -12.43 19.21 -8.54
CA ARG A 238 -11.65 18.36 -9.45
C ARG A 238 -12.36 18.09 -10.78
N ALA A 239 -13.69 17.90 -10.78
CA ALA A 239 -14.43 17.67 -12.01
C ALA A 239 -14.52 18.93 -12.89
N ASP A 240 -14.50 20.10 -12.25
CA ASP A 240 -14.56 21.41 -12.90
C ASP A 240 -13.15 21.96 -13.25
N MET A 241 -12.08 21.35 -12.71
CA MET A 241 -10.69 21.68 -13.05
C MET A 241 -10.44 21.45 -14.54
N ASN A 242 -10.08 22.52 -15.24
CA ASN A 242 -9.63 22.48 -16.63
C ASN A 242 -8.20 23.00 -16.69
N PRO A 243 -7.20 22.17 -16.29
CA PRO A 243 -5.81 22.60 -16.36
C PRO A 243 -5.45 22.93 -17.81
N GLU A 244 -4.64 23.96 -18.00
CA GLU A 244 -4.15 24.33 -19.33
C GLU A 244 -3.52 23.11 -20.01
N PRO A 245 -3.86 22.84 -21.28
CA PRO A 245 -3.34 21.66 -21.96
C PRO A 245 -1.81 21.77 -22.05
N ASN A 246 -1.12 20.81 -21.46
CA ASN A 246 0.33 20.70 -21.62
C ASN A 246 0.63 20.25 -23.06
N THR A 247 1.14 21.17 -23.87
CA THR A 247 1.46 20.96 -25.29
C THR A 247 2.87 20.40 -25.52
N ALA A 248 3.59 20.03 -24.46
CA ALA A 248 4.92 19.43 -24.58
C ALA A 248 4.86 18.19 -25.48
N LYS A 249 5.83 18.10 -26.40
CA LYS A 249 5.96 16.97 -27.31
C LYS A 249 6.52 15.75 -26.60
N ASP A 250 7.52 15.96 -25.75
CA ASP A 250 8.20 14.89 -25.05
C ASP A 250 7.38 14.41 -23.85
N GLU A 251 7.42 13.11 -23.59
CA GLU A 251 6.59 12.47 -22.59
C GLU A 251 7.43 11.65 -21.60
N ILE A 252 6.98 11.62 -20.35
CA ILE A 252 7.45 10.65 -19.34
C ILE A 252 6.33 9.66 -19.11
N ALA A 253 6.59 8.39 -19.44
CA ALA A 253 5.64 7.32 -19.21
C ALA A 253 5.55 6.99 -17.72
N VAL A 254 4.34 6.96 -17.17
CA VAL A 254 4.12 6.52 -15.80
C VAL A 254 3.37 5.19 -15.83
N VAL A 255 4.01 4.14 -15.32
CA VAL A 255 3.42 2.79 -15.19
C VAL A 255 3.24 2.48 -13.71
N VAL A 256 2.01 2.14 -13.31
CA VAL A 256 1.66 1.84 -11.91
C VAL A 256 1.64 0.33 -11.67
N ALA A 257 2.49 -0.15 -10.78
CA ALA A 257 2.50 -1.51 -10.26
C ALA A 257 1.97 -1.52 -8.82
N SER A 258 0.64 -1.55 -8.67
CA SER A 258 -0.04 -1.54 -7.37
C SER A 258 -0.81 -2.84 -7.10
N GLY A 259 -0.55 -3.45 -5.93
CA GLY A 259 -1.12 -4.73 -5.52
C GLY A 259 -0.15 -5.91 -5.67
N ALA A 260 -0.61 -7.11 -5.35
CA ALA A 260 0.19 -8.33 -5.48
C ALA A 260 0.48 -8.65 -6.95
N ILE A 261 1.67 -9.18 -7.23
CA ILE A 261 2.14 -9.54 -8.58
C ILE A 261 1.70 -10.97 -8.90
N MET A 262 0.96 -11.14 -9.98
CA MET A 262 0.41 -12.40 -10.44
C MET A 262 0.83 -12.66 -11.88
N ASP A 263 0.91 -13.94 -12.25
CA ASP A 263 1.17 -14.34 -13.63
C ASP A 263 0.00 -13.98 -14.56
N GLY A 264 0.32 -13.78 -15.84
CA GLY A 264 -0.66 -13.48 -16.88
C GLY A 264 -1.24 -12.06 -16.85
N GLN A 265 -2.46 -11.94 -17.38
CA GLN A 265 -3.19 -10.67 -17.40
C GLN A 265 -4.04 -10.48 -16.16
N GLN A 266 -4.01 -9.28 -15.58
CA GLN A 266 -4.79 -8.93 -14.40
C GLN A 266 -5.70 -7.71 -14.65
N GLN A 267 -6.69 -7.56 -13.78
CA GLN A 267 -7.55 -6.36 -13.72
C GLN A 267 -6.95 -5.32 -12.76
N ARG A 268 -7.68 -4.21 -12.51
CA ARG A 268 -7.27 -3.23 -11.49
C ARG A 268 -7.22 -3.92 -10.11
N ASN A 269 -6.32 -3.44 -9.24
CA ASN A 269 -6.05 -3.90 -7.86
C ASN A 269 -5.11 -5.11 -7.70
N SER A 270 -4.57 -5.65 -8.81
CA SER A 270 -3.42 -6.54 -8.81
C SER A 270 -2.49 -6.20 -9.98
N VAL A 271 -1.24 -6.63 -9.89
CA VAL A 271 -0.24 -6.44 -10.95
C VAL A 271 -0.17 -7.73 -11.76
N GLY A 272 -0.47 -7.66 -13.06
CA GLY A 272 -0.31 -8.80 -13.97
C GLY A 272 0.97 -8.72 -14.74
N GLY A 273 1.79 -9.77 -14.71
CA GLY A 273 3.06 -9.86 -15.45
C GLY A 273 2.92 -9.40 -16.89
N ASP A 274 2.00 -10.02 -17.64
CA ASP A 274 1.77 -9.70 -19.05
C ASP A 274 1.17 -8.32 -19.28
N THR A 275 0.29 -7.86 -18.37
CA THR A 275 -0.37 -6.57 -18.51
C THR A 275 0.62 -5.43 -18.33
N THR A 276 1.44 -5.49 -17.28
CA THR A 276 2.46 -4.49 -16.99
C THR A 276 3.58 -4.53 -18.03
N ALA A 277 4.04 -5.72 -18.42
CA ALA A 277 5.02 -5.87 -19.49
C ALA A 277 4.52 -5.29 -20.83
N ALA A 278 3.24 -5.48 -21.18
CA ALA A 278 2.67 -4.87 -22.38
C ALA A 278 2.62 -3.34 -22.32
N LEU A 279 2.35 -2.74 -21.15
CA LEU A 279 2.39 -1.29 -20.96
C LEU A 279 3.81 -0.73 -21.12
N ILE A 280 4.81 -1.40 -20.52
CA ILE A 280 6.22 -1.01 -20.67
C ILE A 280 6.67 -1.15 -22.12
N ARG A 281 6.28 -2.25 -22.79
CA ARG A 281 6.55 -2.46 -24.22
C ARG A 281 5.93 -1.37 -25.09
N LYS A 282 4.69 -0.95 -24.77
CA LYS A 282 4.04 0.19 -25.45
C LYS A 282 4.84 1.46 -25.25
N ALA A 283 5.28 1.75 -24.02
CA ALA A 283 6.14 2.91 -23.73
C ALA A 283 7.45 2.85 -24.53
N ARG A 284 8.05 1.67 -24.63
CA ARG A 284 9.29 1.43 -25.37
C ARG A 284 9.13 1.67 -26.87
N GLN A 285 7.97 1.37 -27.44
CA GLN A 285 7.70 1.54 -28.88
C GLN A 285 7.30 2.96 -29.27
N ASP A 286 6.86 3.77 -28.30
CA ASP A 286 6.52 5.17 -28.49
C ASP A 286 7.79 6.03 -28.54
N LYS A 287 7.90 6.89 -29.55
CA LYS A 287 9.07 7.75 -29.76
C LYS A 287 8.98 9.07 -29.01
N ASP A 288 7.79 9.48 -28.61
CA ASP A 288 7.58 10.71 -27.85
C ASP A 288 7.90 10.49 -26.35
N ILE A 289 7.81 9.24 -25.89
CA ILE A 289 8.26 8.83 -24.55
C ILE A 289 9.79 8.84 -24.46
N LYS A 290 10.33 9.68 -23.58
CA LYS A 290 11.78 9.86 -23.37
C LYS A 290 12.29 9.20 -22.10
N ALA A 291 11.43 8.99 -21.11
CA ALA A 291 11.75 8.29 -19.87
C ALA A 291 10.55 7.47 -19.39
N LEU A 292 10.81 6.50 -18.50
CA LEU A 292 9.78 5.74 -17.82
C LEU A 292 9.94 5.87 -16.30
N VAL A 293 8.85 6.19 -15.62
CA VAL A 293 8.73 6.12 -14.16
C VAL A 293 7.83 4.95 -13.78
N LEU A 294 8.40 3.97 -13.07
CA LEU A 294 7.64 2.86 -12.50
C LEU A 294 7.21 3.20 -11.07
N ARG A 295 5.91 3.42 -10.86
CA ARG A 295 5.34 3.67 -9.54
C ARG A 295 4.95 2.36 -8.87
N VAL A 296 5.68 1.95 -7.83
CA VAL A 296 5.51 0.63 -7.18
C VAL A 296 4.81 0.75 -5.83
N ASP A 297 3.70 0.04 -5.65
CA ASP A 297 3.01 -0.14 -4.36
C ASP A 297 2.58 -1.61 -4.22
N SER A 298 3.57 -2.50 -4.06
CA SER A 298 3.40 -3.95 -4.16
C SER A 298 4.13 -4.72 -3.06
N PRO A 299 3.46 -5.69 -2.39
CA PRO A 299 4.11 -6.66 -1.51
C PRO A 299 4.96 -7.69 -2.27
N GLY A 300 4.94 -7.68 -3.61
CA GLY A 300 5.49 -8.74 -4.46
C GLY A 300 4.45 -9.79 -4.84
N GLY A 301 4.89 -11.02 -5.14
CA GLY A 301 4.03 -12.11 -5.58
C GLY A 301 4.78 -13.16 -6.40
N SER A 302 4.29 -13.50 -7.60
CA SER A 302 4.93 -14.44 -8.52
C SER A 302 6.32 -13.97 -8.94
N ALA A 303 7.34 -14.82 -8.72
CA ALA A 303 8.70 -14.53 -9.13
C ALA A 303 8.85 -14.52 -10.67
N PHE A 304 8.14 -15.40 -11.36
CA PHE A 304 8.11 -15.44 -12.83
C PHE A 304 7.51 -14.16 -13.41
N ALA A 305 6.35 -13.73 -12.92
CA ALA A 305 5.71 -12.49 -13.38
C ALA A 305 6.55 -11.25 -13.08
N SER A 306 7.24 -11.22 -11.94
CA SER A 306 8.23 -10.17 -11.63
C SER A 306 9.34 -10.14 -12.67
N GLU A 307 9.85 -11.29 -13.10
CA GLU A 307 10.88 -11.33 -14.13
C GLU A 307 10.38 -10.86 -15.49
N VAL A 308 9.18 -11.27 -15.90
CA VAL A 308 8.55 -10.82 -17.16
C VAL A 308 8.45 -9.28 -17.21
N ILE A 309 8.11 -8.65 -16.09
CA ILE A 309 8.09 -7.18 -15.97
C ILE A 309 9.51 -6.60 -16.04
N ARG A 310 10.46 -7.17 -15.28
CA ARG A 310 11.86 -6.71 -15.22
C ARG A 310 12.52 -6.76 -16.60
N ASP A 311 12.27 -7.80 -17.38
CA ASP A 311 12.83 -7.96 -18.72
C ASP A 311 12.38 -6.84 -19.68
N GLU A 312 11.11 -6.39 -19.61
CA GLU A 312 10.68 -5.23 -20.42
C GLU A 312 11.24 -3.90 -19.91
N LEU A 313 11.48 -3.75 -18.61
CA LEU A 313 12.17 -2.56 -18.07
C LEU A 313 13.61 -2.50 -18.55
N VAL A 314 14.33 -3.62 -18.51
CA VAL A 314 15.69 -3.71 -19.08
C VAL A 314 15.66 -3.44 -20.57
N ALA A 315 14.73 -4.04 -21.32
CA ALA A 315 14.59 -3.77 -22.75
C ALA A 315 14.28 -2.29 -23.05
N PHE A 316 13.55 -1.59 -22.16
CA PHE A 316 13.33 -0.14 -22.27
C PHE A 316 14.65 0.61 -22.06
N LYS A 317 15.41 0.28 -21.01
CA LYS A 317 16.72 0.89 -20.72
C LYS A 317 17.73 0.70 -21.86
N GLU A 318 17.74 -0.48 -22.50
CA GLU A 318 18.59 -0.78 -23.66
C GLU A 318 18.33 0.15 -24.87
N THR A 319 17.19 0.86 -24.89
CA THR A 319 16.95 1.92 -25.90
C THR A 319 17.72 3.22 -25.63
N GLY A 320 18.47 3.30 -24.53
CA GLY A 320 19.20 4.49 -24.08
C GLY A 320 18.34 5.50 -23.34
N ARG A 321 17.09 5.15 -23.00
CA ARG A 321 16.16 6.00 -22.25
C ARG A 321 16.07 5.56 -20.79
N PRO A 322 16.06 6.49 -19.82
CA PRO A 322 16.13 6.15 -18.41
C PRO A 322 14.84 5.52 -17.88
N VAL A 323 15.01 4.62 -16.91
CA VAL A 323 13.95 4.07 -16.06
C VAL A 323 14.21 4.50 -14.62
N VAL A 324 13.27 5.23 -14.04
CA VAL A 324 13.29 5.62 -12.63
C VAL A 324 12.17 4.91 -11.88
N VAL A 325 12.45 4.41 -10.68
CA VAL A 325 11.43 3.81 -9.81
C VAL A 325 11.04 4.79 -8.72
N SER A 326 9.74 4.95 -8.52
CA SER A 326 9.17 5.65 -7.37
C SER A 326 8.45 4.64 -6.48
N MET A 327 9.02 4.31 -5.32
CA MET A 327 8.40 3.42 -4.35
C MET A 327 7.34 4.18 -3.53
N SER A 328 6.16 3.59 -3.41
CA SER A 328 5.05 4.06 -2.58
C SER A 328 5.20 3.49 -1.16
N SER A 329 4.12 3.06 -0.54
CA SER A 329 4.13 2.54 0.83
C SER A 329 4.86 1.22 0.92
N LEU A 330 4.79 0.40 -0.13
CA LEU A 330 5.39 -0.93 -0.15
C LEU A 330 6.01 -1.24 -1.51
N ALA A 331 7.26 -1.69 -1.55
CA ALA A 331 7.93 -2.20 -2.74
C ALA A 331 8.86 -3.35 -2.34
N ALA A 332 8.29 -4.38 -1.73
CA ALA A 332 9.05 -5.47 -1.12
C ALA A 332 9.01 -6.73 -1.99
N SER A 333 10.06 -7.54 -1.88
CA SER A 333 10.18 -8.85 -2.52
C SER A 333 10.02 -8.77 -4.04
N GLY A 334 8.98 -9.33 -4.65
CA GLY A 334 8.72 -9.17 -6.09
C GLY A 334 8.54 -7.70 -6.51
N GLY A 335 8.07 -6.83 -5.61
CA GLY A 335 8.04 -5.37 -5.83
C GLY A 335 9.44 -4.75 -5.90
N TYR A 336 10.39 -5.28 -5.12
CA TYR A 336 11.80 -4.89 -5.22
C TYR A 336 12.47 -5.51 -6.46
N TRP A 337 12.10 -6.75 -6.82
CA TRP A 337 12.58 -7.44 -8.02
C TRP A 337 12.30 -6.64 -9.29
N ILE A 338 11.08 -6.11 -9.46
CA ILE A 338 10.75 -5.26 -10.62
C ILE A 338 11.40 -3.87 -10.54
N SER A 339 11.98 -3.50 -9.41
CA SER A 339 12.62 -2.20 -9.20
C SER A 339 14.14 -2.23 -9.38
N VAL A 340 14.77 -3.38 -9.12
CA VAL A 340 16.21 -3.51 -8.90
C VAL A 340 17.06 -3.05 -10.10
N SER A 341 16.55 -3.17 -11.32
CA SER A 341 17.26 -2.82 -12.55
C SER A 341 17.03 -1.38 -13.03
N ALA A 342 16.34 -0.53 -12.26
CA ALA A 342 16.16 0.87 -12.61
C ALA A 342 17.50 1.63 -12.63
N ASP A 343 17.56 2.76 -13.35
CA ASP A 343 18.70 3.69 -13.29
C ASP A 343 18.75 4.42 -11.95
N GLU A 344 17.58 4.71 -11.37
CA GLU A 344 17.49 5.30 -10.04
C GLU A 344 16.22 4.85 -9.32
N ILE A 345 16.32 4.63 -8.02
CA ILE A 345 15.25 4.17 -7.14
C ILE A 345 15.04 5.21 -6.04
N PHE A 346 13.83 5.78 -6.00
CA PHE A 346 13.37 6.67 -4.95
C PHE A 346 12.44 5.94 -3.98
N ALA A 347 12.61 6.19 -2.68
CA ALA A 347 11.68 5.76 -1.65
C ALA A 347 11.50 6.86 -0.60
N GLN A 348 10.35 6.91 0.05
CA GLN A 348 10.20 7.77 1.22
C GLN A 348 10.80 7.07 2.46
N PRO A 349 11.15 7.80 3.54
CA PRO A 349 11.70 7.18 4.75
C PRO A 349 10.79 6.09 5.34
N THR A 350 9.48 6.21 5.13
CA THR A 350 8.44 5.31 5.65
C THR A 350 7.99 4.24 4.66
N THR A 351 8.57 4.19 3.46
CA THR A 351 8.37 3.07 2.51
C THR A 351 8.90 1.78 3.14
N LEU A 352 8.21 0.66 2.96
CA LEU A 352 8.74 -0.67 3.25
C LEU A 352 9.24 -1.31 1.95
N THR A 353 10.48 -1.82 1.95
CA THR A 353 11.13 -2.41 0.78
C THR A 353 12.06 -3.56 1.20
N GLY A 354 12.92 -4.03 0.30
CA GLY A 354 13.78 -5.18 0.52
C GLY A 354 12.98 -6.48 0.46
N SER A 355 12.96 -7.28 1.53
CA SER A 355 12.38 -8.62 1.56
C SER A 355 12.90 -9.53 0.44
N ILE A 356 14.21 -9.44 0.19
CA ILE A 356 14.94 -10.21 -0.81
C ILE A 356 15.05 -11.66 -0.32
N GLY A 357 14.11 -12.49 -0.76
CA GLY A 357 13.95 -13.86 -0.31
C GLY A 357 12.80 -14.51 -1.07
N ILE A 358 12.76 -15.84 -1.08
CA ILE A 358 11.87 -16.62 -1.94
C ILE A 358 11.34 -17.84 -1.19
N PHE A 359 10.10 -18.22 -1.48
CA PHE A 359 9.48 -19.38 -0.87
C PHE A 359 8.46 -20.05 -1.81
N SER A 360 8.07 -21.27 -1.45
CA SER A 360 6.93 -21.99 -1.99
C SER A 360 6.18 -22.68 -0.84
N VAL A 361 4.86 -22.68 -0.91
CA VAL A 361 3.97 -23.40 0.01
C VAL A 361 3.09 -24.29 -0.83
N ILE A 362 3.08 -25.58 -0.53
CA ILE A 362 2.24 -26.57 -1.19
C ILE A 362 1.46 -27.32 -0.12
N THR A 363 0.13 -27.34 -0.26
CA THR A 363 -0.75 -28.08 0.64
C THR A 363 -1.28 -29.33 -0.03
N THR A 364 -1.18 -30.47 0.65
CA THR A 364 -1.76 -31.75 0.23
C THR A 364 -2.70 -32.29 1.32
N PHE A 365 -3.67 -33.10 0.91
CA PHE A 365 -4.83 -33.51 1.71
C PHE A 365 -4.92 -35.03 1.89
N GLU A 366 -3.89 -35.78 1.49
CA GLU A 366 -3.88 -37.24 1.48
C GLU A 366 -4.21 -37.83 2.86
N LYS A 367 -3.73 -37.23 3.95
CA LYS A 367 -4.07 -37.69 5.32
C LYS A 367 -5.53 -37.47 5.66
N GLY A 368 -6.07 -36.28 5.37
CA GLY A 368 -7.47 -35.96 5.56
C GLY A 368 -8.39 -36.89 4.78
N PHE A 369 -8.09 -37.14 3.50
CA PHE A 369 -8.86 -38.08 2.67
C PHE A 369 -8.79 -39.52 3.22
N ASN A 370 -7.59 -39.99 3.58
CA ASN A 370 -7.41 -41.33 4.15
C ASN A 370 -8.21 -41.54 5.44
N LYS A 371 -8.34 -40.50 6.28
CA LYS A 371 -9.13 -40.54 7.52
C LYS A 371 -10.62 -40.75 7.27
N TYR A 372 -11.13 -40.35 6.11
CA TYR A 372 -12.52 -40.56 5.70
C TYR A 372 -12.67 -41.75 4.72
N GLY A 373 -11.65 -42.61 4.59
CA GLY A 373 -11.69 -43.81 3.76
C GLY A 373 -11.61 -43.54 2.26
N ILE A 374 -11.15 -42.35 1.85
CA ILE A 374 -10.91 -42.02 0.44
C ILE A 374 -9.41 -42.15 0.17
N TYR A 375 -9.04 -42.99 -0.79
CA TYR A 375 -7.66 -43.27 -1.15
C TYR A 375 -7.41 -42.95 -2.62
N ALA A 376 -6.19 -42.50 -2.92
CA ALA A 376 -5.69 -42.36 -4.28
C ALA A 376 -4.64 -43.44 -4.54
N ASP A 377 -4.82 -44.22 -5.61
CA ASP A 377 -3.88 -45.25 -6.05
C ASP A 377 -3.78 -45.23 -7.59
N GLY A 378 -2.62 -45.60 -8.13
CA GLY A 378 -2.36 -45.55 -9.56
C GLY A 378 -0.92 -45.91 -9.93
N ILE A 379 -0.63 -45.85 -11.23
CA ILE A 379 0.70 -46.13 -11.78
C ILE A 379 1.27 -44.89 -12.46
N GLY A 380 2.57 -44.66 -12.26
CA GLY A 380 3.31 -43.56 -12.84
C GLY A 380 4.41 -44.05 -13.78
N THR A 381 4.66 -43.32 -14.86
CA THR A 381 5.77 -43.62 -15.78
C THR A 381 7.10 -43.01 -15.32
N SER A 382 7.07 -42.12 -14.31
CA SER A 382 8.24 -41.45 -13.74
C SER A 382 8.07 -41.17 -12.24
N PRO A 383 9.15 -40.82 -11.51
CA PRO A 383 9.06 -40.38 -10.12
C PRO A 383 8.23 -39.11 -9.89
N PHE A 384 7.92 -38.34 -10.93
CA PHE A 384 7.06 -37.15 -10.83
C PHE A 384 5.59 -37.46 -11.13
N SER A 385 5.33 -38.62 -11.71
CA SER A 385 3.99 -39.08 -12.02
C SER A 385 3.26 -39.41 -10.72
N GLY A 386 2.07 -38.84 -10.52
CA GLY A 386 1.25 -39.09 -9.33
C GLY A 386 1.53 -38.16 -8.15
N VAL A 387 2.36 -37.13 -8.29
CA VAL A 387 2.41 -36.03 -7.33
C VAL A 387 1.14 -35.19 -7.46
N GLY A 388 0.46 -34.89 -6.35
CA GLY A 388 -0.78 -34.14 -6.41
C GLY A 388 -1.41 -33.88 -5.05
N ALA A 389 -2.49 -33.10 -5.07
CA ALA A 389 -3.17 -32.65 -3.86
C ALA A 389 -3.68 -33.79 -2.98
N VAL A 390 -4.00 -34.97 -3.55
CA VAL A 390 -4.55 -36.12 -2.82
C VAL A 390 -3.58 -37.30 -2.68
N THR A 391 -2.41 -37.22 -3.32
CA THR A 391 -1.37 -38.26 -3.32
C THR A 391 -0.10 -37.81 -2.59
N GLY A 392 0.04 -36.51 -2.28
CA GLY A 392 1.17 -35.97 -1.56
C GLY A 392 2.38 -35.65 -2.43
N LEU A 393 3.47 -35.23 -1.76
CA LEU A 393 4.79 -35.02 -2.38
C LEU A 393 5.75 -36.13 -1.97
N ASN A 394 6.42 -36.76 -2.94
CA ASN A 394 7.53 -37.68 -2.67
C ASN A 394 8.85 -36.93 -2.46
N ASP A 395 9.87 -37.64 -1.96
CA ASP A 395 11.13 -37.02 -1.56
C ASP A 395 11.93 -36.46 -2.74
N VAL A 396 11.86 -37.09 -3.92
CA VAL A 396 12.50 -36.58 -5.14
C VAL A 396 11.89 -35.24 -5.54
N THR A 397 10.57 -35.11 -5.49
CA THR A 397 9.87 -33.85 -5.77
C THR A 397 10.20 -32.77 -4.75
N LYS A 398 10.22 -33.11 -3.46
CA LYS A 398 10.61 -32.16 -2.40
C LYS A 398 12.04 -31.64 -2.61
N GLN A 399 12.98 -32.52 -2.93
CA GLN A 399 14.37 -32.13 -3.22
C GLN A 399 14.45 -31.24 -4.47
N ALA A 400 13.74 -31.58 -5.54
CA ALA A 400 13.70 -30.77 -6.76
C ALA A 400 13.14 -29.35 -6.50
N MET A 401 12.05 -29.25 -5.72
CA MET A 401 11.47 -27.96 -5.34
C MET A 401 12.43 -27.13 -4.47
N GLN A 402 13.09 -27.74 -3.50
CA GLN A 402 14.08 -27.05 -2.66
C GLN A 402 15.25 -26.52 -3.48
N LEU A 403 15.81 -27.33 -4.40
CA LEU A 403 16.88 -26.89 -5.31
C LEU A 403 16.45 -25.73 -6.22
N GLY A 404 15.19 -25.75 -6.68
CA GLY A 404 14.62 -24.67 -7.47
C GLY A 404 14.48 -23.37 -6.68
N ILE A 405 14.03 -23.45 -5.43
CA ILE A 405 13.96 -22.30 -4.50
C ILE A 405 15.35 -21.72 -4.22
N GLU A 406 16.36 -22.57 -4.00
CA GLU A 406 17.75 -22.13 -3.83
C GLU A 406 18.32 -21.46 -5.08
N ASN A 407 18.00 -21.98 -6.27
CA ASN A 407 18.36 -21.34 -7.53
C ASN A 407 17.69 -19.96 -7.67
N GLY A 408 16.40 -19.86 -7.38
CA GLY A 408 15.66 -18.61 -7.41
C GLY A 408 16.22 -17.58 -6.42
N TYR A 409 16.64 -17.99 -5.22
CA TYR A 409 17.29 -17.12 -4.26
C TYR A 409 18.62 -16.57 -4.79
N ARG A 410 19.49 -17.45 -5.30
CA ARG A 410 20.77 -17.05 -5.91
C ARG A 410 20.56 -16.08 -7.07
N ARG A 411 19.55 -16.32 -7.91
CA ARG A 411 19.19 -15.38 -8.98
C ARG A 411 18.81 -14.03 -8.43
N PHE A 412 17.97 -13.98 -7.38
CA PHE A 412 17.54 -12.72 -6.79
C PHE A 412 18.74 -11.96 -6.20
N THR A 413 19.56 -12.61 -5.39
CA THR A 413 20.71 -11.94 -4.76
C THR A 413 21.74 -11.50 -5.79
N ASN A 414 21.96 -12.26 -6.87
CA ASN A 414 22.81 -11.83 -7.98
C ASN A 414 22.24 -10.60 -8.71
N LEU A 415 20.93 -10.55 -8.99
CA LEU A 415 20.31 -9.36 -9.58
C LEU A 415 20.54 -8.12 -8.71
N VAL A 416 20.44 -8.26 -7.38
CA VAL A 416 20.72 -7.17 -6.45
C VAL A 416 22.20 -6.78 -6.48
N ALA A 417 23.11 -7.76 -6.42
CA ALA A 417 24.55 -7.51 -6.49
C ALA A 417 24.94 -6.74 -7.77
N ASP A 418 24.46 -7.23 -8.92
CA ASP A 418 24.82 -6.73 -10.25
C ASP A 418 24.25 -5.34 -10.55
N ASN A 419 23.06 -4.99 -10.03
CA ASN A 419 22.41 -3.72 -10.35
C ASN A 419 22.61 -2.64 -9.27
N ARG A 420 23.09 -3.02 -8.08
CA ARG A 420 23.27 -2.10 -6.94
C ARG A 420 24.75 -1.94 -6.55
N ASP A 421 25.66 -2.51 -7.33
CA ASP A 421 27.11 -2.50 -7.09
C ASP A 421 27.49 -3.00 -5.69
N LEU A 422 26.79 -4.03 -5.21
CA LEU A 422 27.00 -4.65 -3.90
C LEU A 422 27.72 -5.98 -4.05
N GLY A 423 28.74 -6.23 -3.22
CA GLY A 423 29.38 -7.54 -3.15
C GLY A 423 28.42 -8.61 -2.64
N ALA A 424 28.60 -9.86 -3.07
CA ALA A 424 27.73 -10.98 -2.67
C ALA A 424 27.58 -11.11 -1.13
N ASP A 425 28.67 -10.95 -0.38
CA ASP A 425 28.65 -10.97 1.08
C ASP A 425 27.85 -9.81 1.70
N GLN A 426 27.81 -8.65 1.05
CA GLN A 426 26.99 -7.52 1.49
C GLN A 426 25.51 -7.81 1.24
N VAL A 427 25.18 -8.32 0.05
CA VAL A 427 23.81 -8.70 -0.30
C VAL A 427 23.28 -9.75 0.66
N GLU A 428 24.06 -10.79 0.97
CA GLU A 428 23.62 -11.86 1.89
C GLU A 428 23.28 -11.30 3.28
N ARG A 429 24.05 -10.34 3.79
CA ARG A 429 23.79 -9.70 5.11
C ARG A 429 22.52 -8.85 5.15
N ILE A 430 22.09 -8.30 4.03
CA ILE A 430 20.92 -7.41 3.94
C ILE A 430 19.69 -8.09 3.31
N ALA A 431 19.86 -9.33 2.81
CA ALA A 431 18.82 -10.15 2.21
C ALA A 431 18.14 -11.06 3.24
N GLU A 432 18.12 -12.37 3.01
CA GLU A 432 17.44 -13.37 3.82
C GLU A 432 15.94 -13.13 4.08
N GLY A 433 15.29 -12.38 3.19
CA GLY A 433 13.88 -12.01 3.29
C GLY A 433 13.59 -10.85 4.24
N ARG A 434 14.61 -10.14 4.75
CA ARG A 434 14.44 -9.04 5.72
C ARG A 434 13.82 -7.81 5.07
N VAL A 435 12.83 -7.23 5.74
CA VAL A 435 12.16 -5.98 5.32
C VAL A 435 12.93 -4.80 5.89
N TRP A 436 13.10 -3.77 5.07
CA TRP A 436 13.75 -2.52 5.44
C TRP A 436 12.82 -1.34 5.22
N THR A 437 12.96 -0.28 6.02
CA THR A 437 12.37 1.02 5.69
C THR A 437 13.15 1.67 4.55
N GLY A 438 12.56 2.65 3.86
CA GLY A 438 13.26 3.40 2.81
C GLY A 438 14.52 4.07 3.32
N GLN A 439 14.50 4.57 4.56
CA GLN A 439 15.67 5.09 5.26
C GLN A 439 16.78 4.03 5.38
N ASP A 440 16.47 2.88 5.95
CA ASP A 440 17.43 1.78 6.12
C ASP A 440 17.92 1.23 4.77
N ALA A 441 17.07 1.25 3.75
CA ALA A 441 17.37 0.74 2.42
C ALA A 441 18.39 1.61 1.67
N VAL A 442 18.32 2.95 1.82
CA VAL A 442 19.34 3.87 1.29
C VAL A 442 20.68 3.63 1.96
N GLU A 443 20.70 3.51 3.28
CA GLU A 443 21.93 3.23 4.05
C GLU A 443 22.61 1.91 3.65
N ARG A 444 21.85 0.98 3.05
CA ARG A 444 22.29 -0.35 2.62
C ARG A 444 22.54 -0.45 1.11
N GLY A 445 22.36 0.64 0.35
CA GLY A 445 22.54 0.66 -1.10
C GLY A 445 21.40 0.01 -1.90
N LEU A 446 20.31 -0.41 -1.25
CA LEU A 446 19.15 -1.01 -1.91
C LEU A 446 18.29 0.03 -2.65
N VAL A 447 18.31 1.28 -2.20
CA VAL A 447 17.60 2.43 -2.77
C VAL A 447 18.64 3.54 -2.95
N ASP A 448 18.48 4.38 -3.99
CA ASP A 448 19.43 5.46 -4.29
C ASP A 448 19.17 6.68 -3.40
N THR A 449 17.92 7.14 -3.39
CA THR A 449 17.59 8.46 -2.83
C THR A 449 16.30 8.43 -2.02
N ILE A 450 16.30 9.16 -0.90
CA ILE A 450 15.07 9.50 -0.19
C ILE A 450 14.33 10.57 -0.97
N GLY A 451 13.12 10.26 -1.41
CA GLY A 451 12.25 11.19 -2.14
C GLY A 451 10.87 10.62 -2.40
N ASP A 452 10.03 11.43 -3.05
CA ASP A 452 8.66 11.08 -3.40
C ASP A 452 8.46 10.91 -4.91
N PHE A 453 7.23 11.06 -5.38
CA PHE A 453 6.91 10.90 -6.80
C PHE A 453 7.41 12.08 -7.64
N ASP A 454 7.36 13.30 -7.11
CA ASP A 454 7.81 14.48 -7.87
C ASP A 454 9.32 14.41 -8.11
N ASP A 455 10.07 13.96 -7.11
CA ASP A 455 11.54 13.79 -7.22
C ASP A 455 11.89 12.76 -8.30
N ALA A 456 11.16 11.64 -8.34
CA ALA A 456 11.35 10.61 -9.36
C ALA A 456 11.03 11.12 -10.79
N ILE A 457 9.99 11.94 -10.94
CA ILE A 457 9.63 12.56 -12.22
C ILE A 457 10.69 13.57 -12.65
N ALA A 458 11.11 14.45 -11.74
CA ALA A 458 12.15 15.44 -12.00
C ALA A 458 13.46 14.76 -12.40
N ARG A 459 13.82 13.68 -11.71
CA ARG A 459 15.02 12.91 -12.03
C ARG A 459 14.91 12.19 -13.37
N ALA A 460 13.75 11.63 -13.71
CA ALA A 460 13.52 11.03 -15.02
C ALA A 460 13.67 12.06 -16.15
N ALA A 461 13.19 13.30 -15.95
CA ALA A 461 13.35 14.40 -16.90
C ALA A 461 14.83 14.80 -17.06
N GLU A 462 15.56 14.92 -15.94
CA GLU A 462 16.99 15.24 -15.93
C GLU A 462 17.82 14.19 -16.68
N LEU A 463 17.62 12.91 -16.36
CA LEU A 463 18.32 11.80 -17.02
C LEU A 463 17.99 11.70 -18.52
N ALA A 464 16.79 12.10 -18.91
CA ALA A 464 16.38 12.16 -20.32
C ALA A 464 16.81 13.47 -21.02
N SER A 465 17.39 14.42 -20.29
CA SER A 465 17.77 15.75 -20.80
C SER A 465 16.61 16.50 -21.45
N ILE A 466 15.43 16.49 -20.82
CA ILE A 466 14.23 17.21 -21.25
C ILE A 466 13.78 18.23 -20.21
N GLU A 467 13.37 19.41 -20.66
CA GLU A 467 12.89 20.49 -19.79
C GLU A 467 11.36 20.59 -19.80
N GLU A 468 10.75 20.51 -20.99
CA GLU A 468 9.30 20.51 -21.17
C GLU A 468 8.81 19.10 -21.47
N TYR A 469 7.91 18.59 -20.63
CA TYR A 469 7.34 17.26 -20.79
C TYR A 469 5.92 17.22 -20.24
N LYS A 470 5.18 16.20 -20.67
CA LYS A 470 3.90 15.81 -20.05
C LYS A 470 3.95 14.39 -19.55
N LEU A 471 3.16 14.09 -18.52
CA LEU A 471 3.06 12.75 -17.97
C LEU A 471 2.07 11.92 -18.80
N ASN A 472 2.51 10.76 -19.27
CA ASN A 472 1.67 9.78 -19.94
C ASN A 472 1.37 8.62 -18.99
N TRP A 473 0.22 8.68 -18.31
CA TRP A 473 -0.27 7.64 -17.42
C TRP A 473 -0.75 6.43 -18.23
N LEU A 474 0.10 5.40 -18.33
CA LEU A 474 -0.20 4.21 -19.10
C LEU A 474 -1.08 3.26 -18.29
N GLU A 475 -2.37 3.24 -18.62
CA GLU A 475 -3.33 2.28 -18.08
C GLU A 475 -3.79 1.28 -19.15
N LYS A 476 -4.23 0.09 -18.72
CA LYS A 476 -4.97 -0.82 -19.59
C LYS A 476 -6.26 -0.13 -20.04
N SER A 477 -6.39 0.14 -21.33
CA SER A 477 -7.62 0.70 -21.88
C SER A 477 -8.75 -0.33 -21.77
N LEU A 478 -9.82 0.02 -21.07
CA LEU A 478 -11.04 -0.77 -21.09
C LEU A 478 -11.70 -0.63 -22.46
N THR A 479 -12.17 -1.74 -23.04
CA THR A 479 -12.98 -1.69 -24.27
C THR A 479 -14.28 -0.92 -24.03
N PRO A 480 -14.94 -0.36 -25.06
CA PRO A 480 -16.23 0.31 -24.88
C PRO A 480 -17.28 -0.55 -24.17
N ALA A 481 -17.31 -1.86 -24.45
CA ALA A 481 -18.17 -2.82 -23.76
C ALA A 481 -17.79 -2.97 -22.27
N GLN A 482 -16.49 -3.04 -21.95
CA GLN A 482 -16.02 -3.07 -20.56
C GLN A 482 -16.28 -1.76 -19.82
N LYS A 483 -16.13 -0.60 -20.48
CA LYS A 483 -16.49 0.71 -19.93
C LYS A 483 -17.99 0.77 -19.64
N PHE A 484 -18.82 0.35 -20.58
CA PHE A 484 -20.27 0.28 -20.40
C PHE A 484 -20.68 -0.67 -19.27
N ILE A 485 -20.13 -1.88 -19.21
CA ILE A 485 -20.40 -2.85 -18.13
C ILE A 485 -19.92 -2.31 -16.78
N ARG A 486 -18.76 -1.66 -16.71
CA ARG A 486 -18.27 -1.00 -15.49
C ARG A 486 -19.20 0.13 -15.06
N ASP A 487 -19.63 0.98 -16.00
CA ASP A 487 -20.47 2.14 -15.71
C ASP A 487 -21.92 1.72 -15.37
N LEU A 488 -22.37 0.57 -15.87
CA LEU A 488 -23.62 -0.11 -15.49
C LEU A 488 -23.48 -0.83 -14.13
N GLY A 489 -22.36 -1.50 -13.86
CA GLY A 489 -22.05 -2.15 -12.58
C GLY A 489 -21.88 -1.17 -11.43
N LYS A 490 -21.51 0.08 -11.71
CA LYS A 490 -21.58 1.21 -10.75
C LYS A 490 -23.01 1.60 -10.39
N ARG A 491 -24.01 1.19 -11.17
CA ARG A 491 -25.45 1.47 -10.93
C ARG A 491 -26.22 0.26 -10.42
N VAL A 492 -25.71 -0.96 -10.63
CA VAL A 492 -26.34 -2.20 -10.17
C VAL A 492 -25.24 -3.20 -9.79
N MET A 493 -25.07 -3.45 -8.49
CA MET A 493 -24.42 -4.66 -8.00
C MET A 493 -25.46 -5.47 -7.21
N VAL A 494 -26.00 -6.48 -7.86
CA VAL A 494 -26.76 -7.56 -7.21
C VAL A 494 -25.78 -8.70 -7.00
N SER A 495 -25.55 -9.10 -5.76
CA SER A 495 -24.80 -10.30 -5.43
C SER A 495 -25.69 -11.53 -5.64
N ALA A 496 -25.33 -12.38 -6.59
CA ALA A 496 -25.71 -13.78 -6.58
C ALA A 496 -24.52 -14.59 -6.01
N GLY A 497 -24.57 -14.83 -4.71
CA GLY A 497 -23.61 -15.64 -3.96
C GLY A 497 -24.15 -15.80 -2.54
N LEU A 498 -24.06 -17.01 -1.97
CA LEU A 498 -24.47 -17.28 -0.60
C LEU A 498 -23.69 -16.35 0.34
N ASP A 499 -24.41 -15.46 1.02
CA ASP A 499 -23.82 -14.45 1.88
C ASP A 499 -23.48 -15.05 3.24
N ILE A 500 -22.27 -15.60 3.35
CA ILE A 500 -21.72 -16.15 4.61
C ILE A 500 -21.68 -15.07 5.71
N GLN A 501 -21.67 -13.78 5.35
CA GLN A 501 -21.65 -12.67 6.32
C GLN A 501 -22.96 -12.56 7.10
N SER A 502 -24.08 -13.08 6.59
CA SER A 502 -25.38 -13.06 7.28
C SER A 502 -25.48 -14.04 8.48
N ILE A 503 -24.51 -14.94 8.63
CA ILE A 503 -24.48 -15.99 9.68
C ILE A 503 -23.39 -15.69 10.75
N ILE A 504 -22.52 -14.72 10.50
CA ILE A 504 -21.39 -14.38 11.38
C ILE A 504 -21.78 -13.17 12.27
N PRO A 505 -21.69 -13.28 13.60
CA PRO A 505 -21.88 -12.14 14.49
C PRO A 505 -20.97 -10.96 14.10
N GLU A 506 -21.49 -9.72 14.12
CA GLU A 506 -20.75 -8.51 13.74
C GLU A 506 -19.31 -8.40 14.30
N PRO A 507 -19.04 -8.75 15.59
CA PRO A 507 -17.68 -8.68 16.13
C PRO A 507 -16.67 -9.63 15.46
N LEU A 508 -17.15 -10.68 14.79
CA LEU A 508 -16.32 -11.68 14.12
C LEU A 508 -16.12 -11.39 12.63
N VAL A 509 -16.84 -10.42 12.06
CA VAL A 509 -16.73 -10.03 10.65
C VAL A 509 -15.29 -9.61 10.27
N PRO A 510 -14.53 -8.84 11.06
CA PRO A 510 -13.14 -8.51 10.72
C PRO A 510 -12.24 -9.73 10.62
N VAL A 511 -12.39 -10.67 11.56
CA VAL A 511 -11.61 -11.93 11.59
C VAL A 511 -11.97 -12.80 10.39
N ALA A 512 -13.27 -12.99 10.11
CA ALA A 512 -13.73 -13.76 8.97
C ALA A 512 -13.28 -13.15 7.64
N THR A 513 -13.28 -11.82 7.55
CA THR A 513 -12.81 -11.07 6.39
C THR A 513 -11.30 -11.23 6.21
N GLN A 514 -10.50 -11.13 7.28
CA GLN A 514 -9.06 -11.38 7.23
C GLN A 514 -8.77 -12.82 6.77
N MET A 515 -9.46 -13.81 7.34
CA MET A 515 -9.30 -15.21 6.92
C MET A 515 -9.67 -15.40 5.44
N GLN A 516 -10.76 -14.79 4.99
CA GLN A 516 -11.16 -14.85 3.59
C GLN A 516 -10.12 -14.16 2.68
N GLN A 517 -9.54 -13.04 3.10
CA GLN A 517 -8.49 -12.34 2.37
C GLN A 517 -7.22 -13.19 2.28
N ASP A 518 -6.74 -13.74 3.39
CA ASP A 518 -5.56 -14.62 3.43
C ASP A 518 -5.76 -15.85 2.53
N LEU A 519 -6.93 -16.48 2.60
CA LEU A 519 -7.27 -17.64 1.77
C LEU A 519 -7.42 -17.27 0.29
N SER A 520 -8.08 -16.15 -0.02
CA SER A 520 -8.27 -15.71 -1.41
C SER A 520 -6.96 -15.29 -2.07
N LEU A 521 -6.04 -14.69 -1.32
CA LEU A 521 -4.70 -14.36 -1.81
C LEU A 521 -3.93 -15.64 -2.17
N MET A 522 -4.02 -16.68 -1.34
CA MET A 522 -3.41 -17.98 -1.67
C MET A 522 -4.08 -18.70 -2.84
N GLN A 523 -5.40 -18.55 -3.02
CA GLN A 523 -6.08 -19.09 -4.20
C GLN A 523 -5.67 -18.38 -5.51
N GLN A 524 -5.19 -17.13 -5.41
CA GLN A 524 -4.77 -16.34 -6.56
C GLN A 524 -3.31 -16.55 -6.94
N PHE A 525 -2.51 -17.20 -6.08
CA PHE A 525 -1.13 -17.58 -6.37
C PHE A 525 -1.06 -18.52 -7.58
N ASN A 526 -0.51 -18.00 -8.68
CA ASN A 526 -0.50 -18.65 -9.97
C ASN A 526 0.89 -18.64 -10.65
N ASP A 527 1.97 -18.51 -9.88
CA ASP A 527 3.32 -18.60 -10.45
C ASP A 527 3.51 -19.96 -11.13
N PRO A 528 3.94 -20.02 -12.40
CA PRO A 528 4.06 -21.28 -13.15
C PRO A 528 5.06 -22.26 -12.53
N ASN A 529 6.04 -21.78 -11.76
CA ASN A 529 6.99 -22.62 -11.03
C ASN A 529 6.59 -22.79 -9.55
N GLY A 530 5.51 -22.15 -9.10
CA GLY A 530 5.10 -22.10 -7.69
C GLY A 530 6.07 -21.35 -6.79
N TYR A 531 6.87 -20.42 -7.34
CA TYR A 531 7.86 -19.65 -6.59
C TYR A 531 7.37 -18.22 -6.32
N TYR A 532 7.39 -17.83 -5.06
CA TYR A 532 6.85 -16.54 -4.62
C TYR A 532 7.88 -15.70 -3.89
N THR A 533 7.88 -14.41 -4.23
CA THR A 533 8.61 -13.33 -3.60
C THR A 533 7.58 -12.35 -3.04
N LEU A 534 7.03 -12.64 -1.85
CA LEU A 534 5.92 -11.86 -1.25
C LEU A 534 6.22 -11.41 0.19
N CYS A 535 5.77 -10.21 0.59
CA CYS A 535 5.79 -9.71 1.96
C CYS A 535 4.38 -9.55 2.53
N LEU A 536 3.82 -10.62 3.09
CA LEU A 536 2.57 -10.57 3.88
C LEU A 536 2.68 -9.77 5.18
N PRO A 537 3.77 -9.89 5.97
CA PRO A 537 3.88 -9.17 7.25
C PRO A 537 4.07 -7.65 7.13
N CYS A 538 4.27 -7.13 5.91
CA CYS A 538 4.45 -5.70 5.65
C CYS A 538 3.15 -4.88 5.80
N GLN A 539 2.06 -5.48 6.29
CA GLN A 539 0.83 -4.77 6.61
C GLN A 539 0.96 -4.07 7.96
N VAL A 540 0.71 -2.76 7.96
CA VAL A 540 0.71 -1.92 9.14
C VAL A 540 -0.74 -1.56 9.44
N GLN A 541 -1.17 -1.85 10.66
CA GLN A 541 -2.47 -1.44 11.19
C GLN A 541 -2.31 -0.23 12.12
#